data_AF-A0A4Q2XSG3-F1
#
_entry.id   AF-A0A4Q2XSG3-F1
#
_cell.length_a   1.000
_cell.length_b   1.000
_cell.length_c   1.000
_cell.angle_alpha   90.00
_cell.angle_beta   90.00
_cell.angle_gamma   90.00
#
_symmetry.space_group_name_H-M   'P 1'
#
loop_
_entity.id
_entity.type
_entity.pdbx_description
1 polymer ?
#
loop_
_entity_poly.entity_id
_entity_poly.type
_entity_poly.pdbx_seq_one_letter_code
_entity_poly.pdbx_strand_id
1 'polypeptide(L)'
;MGRMSESPRQSSAFTLHPRLAAGAHWLGRRQDCQLLLKDNALFPWILIVPEVPQGVEDLHQLDPERYRRVMDLVRRVSQFVSTQFRPDKLNVACIGNQVRQMHIHIVGRREGDPAWPGTVWASGAKSPWPPEEAERIRGAAREELELKLDPNPESMMH
;
A
#
# COMPACT_ATOMS: atom_id res chain seq x y z
N MET A 1 7.34 -34.53 36.97
CA MET A 1 6.26 -34.04 36.07
C MET A 1 6.33 -32.51 36.02
N GLY A 2 7.23 -31.96 35.22
CA GLY A 2 7.38 -30.49 35.08
C GLY A 2 6.41 -29.98 34.03
N ARG A 3 5.45 -29.12 34.42
CA ARG A 3 4.63 -28.38 33.46
C ARG A 3 5.52 -27.30 32.86
N MET A 4 5.88 -27.44 31.59
CA MET A 4 6.41 -26.34 30.79
C MET A 4 5.29 -25.31 30.66
N SER A 5 5.48 -24.15 31.28
CA SER A 5 4.63 -22.98 31.05
C SER A 5 4.95 -22.44 29.66
N GLU A 6 4.08 -22.69 28.69
CA GLU A 6 4.11 -21.96 27.43
C GLU A 6 3.68 -20.52 27.71
N SER A 7 4.64 -19.59 27.68
CA SER A 7 4.36 -18.16 27.65
C SER A 7 3.61 -17.82 26.36
N PRO A 8 2.51 -17.06 26.39
CA PRO A 8 1.82 -16.66 25.17
C PRO A 8 2.76 -15.77 24.35
N ARG A 9 3.00 -16.14 23.08
CA ARG A 9 3.65 -15.26 22.11
C ARG A 9 2.81 -14.00 22.00
N GLN A 10 3.28 -12.90 22.59
CA GLN A 10 2.69 -11.57 22.37
C GLN A 10 2.75 -11.29 20.88
N SER A 11 1.60 -11.26 20.21
CA SER A 11 1.49 -10.72 18.86
C SER A 11 1.74 -9.22 18.98
N SER A 12 2.94 -8.77 18.62
CA SER A 12 3.16 -7.34 18.40
C SER A 12 2.19 -6.90 17.29
N ALA A 13 1.31 -5.95 17.60
CA ALA A 13 0.39 -5.39 16.64
C ALA A 13 1.18 -4.79 15.46
N PHE A 14 0.69 -4.99 14.23
CA PHE A 14 1.29 -4.36 13.06
C PHE A 14 1.21 -2.83 13.20
N THR A 15 2.33 -2.14 12.92
CA THR A 15 2.41 -0.67 12.93
C THR A 15 2.92 -0.20 11.58
N LEU A 16 2.15 0.66 10.91
CA LEU A 16 2.56 1.28 9.65
C LEU A 16 3.74 2.23 9.88
N HIS A 17 4.77 2.13 9.05
CA HIS A 17 5.96 2.96 9.17
C HIS A 17 5.61 4.44 8.95
N PRO A 18 6.04 5.38 9.83
CA PRO A 18 5.62 6.78 9.78
C PRO A 18 5.88 7.48 8.44
N ARG A 19 6.98 7.15 7.75
CA ARG A 19 7.28 7.71 6.42
C ARG A 19 6.30 7.28 5.32
N LEU A 20 5.69 6.10 5.45
CA LEU A 20 4.65 5.65 4.51
C LEU A 20 3.35 6.40 4.80
N ALA A 21 3.03 6.63 6.07
CA ALA A 21 1.83 7.36 6.49
C ALA A 21 1.88 8.87 6.16
N ALA A 22 3.00 9.54 6.45
CA ALA A 22 3.12 11.00 6.42
C ALA A 22 2.96 11.66 5.03
N GLY A 23 2.92 10.87 3.95
CA GLY A 23 2.81 11.37 2.58
C GLY A 23 1.77 10.63 1.75
N ALA A 24 0.74 10.08 2.40
CA ALA A 24 -0.28 9.28 1.71
C ALA A 24 -1.67 9.41 2.35
N HIS A 25 -2.69 9.25 1.52
CA HIS A 25 -4.09 9.12 1.91
C HIS A 25 -4.41 7.64 2.12
N TRP A 26 -4.90 7.27 3.30
CA TRP A 26 -5.26 5.87 3.57
C TRP A 26 -6.54 5.45 2.84
N LEU A 27 -6.48 4.45 1.98
CA LEU A 27 -7.62 4.02 1.17
C LEU A 27 -8.49 3.00 1.93
N GLY A 28 -7.85 2.07 2.61
CA GLY A 28 -8.52 0.98 3.33
C GLY A 28 -7.62 -0.25 3.46
N ARG A 29 -8.20 -1.35 3.95
CA ARG A 29 -7.52 -2.62 4.15
C ARG A 29 -8.20 -3.77 3.39
N ARG A 30 -7.42 -4.69 2.84
CA ARG A 30 -7.91 -5.94 2.25
C ARG A 30 -6.87 -7.05 2.34
N GLN A 31 -7.31 -8.26 2.73
CA GLN A 31 -6.46 -9.46 2.80
C GLN A 31 -5.12 -9.22 3.52
N ASP A 32 -5.19 -8.63 4.71
CA ASP A 32 -4.01 -8.27 5.52
C ASP A 32 -3.01 -7.36 4.80
N CYS A 33 -3.51 -6.47 3.94
CA CYS A 33 -2.73 -5.41 3.32
C CYS A 33 -3.44 -4.08 3.50
N GLN A 34 -2.70 -3.05 3.89
CA GLN A 34 -3.18 -1.67 3.84
C GLN A 34 -2.90 -1.08 2.47
N LEU A 35 -3.84 -0.29 1.95
CA LEU A 35 -3.68 0.44 0.69
C LEU A 35 -3.60 1.93 0.98
N LEU A 36 -2.60 2.58 0.41
CA LEU A 36 -2.35 4.01 0.57
C LEU A 36 -2.25 4.66 -0.80
N LEU A 37 -2.91 5.79 -1.02
CA LEU A 37 -2.69 6.65 -2.18
C LEU A 37 -1.59 7.64 -1.83
N LYS A 38 -0.45 7.59 -2.52
CA LYS A 38 0.61 8.57 -2.33
C LYS A 38 0.08 9.97 -2.65
N ASP A 39 0.36 10.93 -1.76
CA ASP A 39 -0.01 12.33 -1.98
C ASP A 39 0.98 12.97 -2.97
N ASN A 40 0.79 12.62 -4.24
CA ASN A 40 1.50 13.17 -5.39
C ASN A 40 0.66 13.01 -6.67
N ALA A 41 -0.20 13.97 -6.97
CA ALA A 41 -1.09 14.03 -8.13
C ALA A 41 -0.39 13.97 -9.49
N LEU A 42 0.93 14.21 -9.54
CA LEU A 42 1.71 14.05 -10.76
C LEU A 42 1.76 12.58 -11.24
N PHE A 43 1.55 11.63 -10.33
CA PHE A 43 1.58 10.20 -10.63
C PHE A 43 0.45 9.48 -9.89
N PRO A 44 -0.48 8.81 -10.58
CA PRO A 44 -1.42 7.88 -9.94
C PRO A 44 -0.64 6.76 -9.23
N TRP A 45 -0.48 6.86 -7.92
CA TRP A 45 0.47 6.03 -7.17
C TRP A 45 -0.15 5.44 -5.92
N ILE A 46 -0.41 4.14 -5.96
CA ILE A 46 -0.92 3.37 -4.83
C ILE A 46 0.20 2.51 -4.24
N LEU A 47 0.26 2.45 -2.91
CA LEU A 47 1.08 1.54 -2.15
C LEU A 47 0.21 0.42 -1.60
N ILE A 48 0.67 -0.82 -1.72
CA ILE A 48 0.17 -1.96 -0.96
C ILE A 48 1.18 -2.25 0.13
N VAL A 49 0.74 -2.29 1.39
CA VAL A 49 1.59 -2.56 2.56
C VAL A 49 1.07 -3.84 3.23
N PRO A 50 1.68 -5.01 2.94
CA PRO A 50 1.32 -6.26 3.62
C PRO A 50 1.59 -6.19 5.13
N GLU A 51 0.64 -6.65 5.92
CA GLU A 51 0.74 -6.75 7.38
C GLU A 51 1.45 -8.04 7.77
N VAL A 52 2.77 -8.00 7.64
CA VAL A 52 3.68 -9.11 7.87
C VAL A 52 4.38 -9.00 9.23
N PRO A 53 4.84 -10.12 9.80
CA PRO A 53 5.70 -10.10 10.99
C PRO A 53 6.94 -9.24 10.79
N GLN A 54 7.49 -8.74 11.88
CA GLN A 54 8.74 -7.98 11.87
C GLN A 54 9.88 -8.79 11.23
N GLY A 55 10.68 -8.14 10.39
CA GLY A 55 11.80 -8.76 9.67
C GLY A 55 11.44 -9.31 8.27
N VAL A 56 10.16 -9.29 7.90
CA VAL A 56 9.72 -9.58 6.52
C VAL A 56 9.69 -8.28 5.72
N GLU A 57 10.62 -8.14 4.79
CA GLU A 57 10.88 -6.93 3.99
C GLU A 57 10.64 -7.19 2.49
N ASP A 58 10.88 -8.41 2.02
CA ASP A 58 10.90 -8.77 0.59
C ASP A 58 9.94 -9.89 0.23
N LEU A 59 9.37 -9.84 -0.98
CA LEU A 59 8.34 -10.76 -1.45
C LEU A 59 8.72 -12.25 -1.30
N HIS A 60 10.00 -12.59 -1.50
CA HIS A 60 10.50 -13.97 -1.40
C HIS A 60 10.46 -14.55 0.03
N GLN A 61 10.30 -13.69 1.05
CA GLN A 61 10.20 -14.08 2.46
C GLN A 61 8.77 -14.40 2.89
N LEU A 62 7.77 -14.12 2.04
CA LEU A 62 6.39 -14.48 2.29
C LEU A 62 6.18 -15.99 2.17
N ASP A 63 5.31 -16.54 3.01
CA ASP A 63 4.82 -17.89 2.79
C ASP A 63 4.04 -17.96 1.45
N PRO A 64 4.01 -19.13 0.78
CA PRO A 64 3.43 -19.24 -0.57
C PRO A 64 1.98 -18.77 -0.68
N GLU A 65 1.16 -19.00 0.34
CA GLU A 65 -0.23 -18.58 0.32
C GLU A 65 -0.37 -17.07 0.43
N ARG A 66 0.39 -16.46 1.34
CA ARG A 66 0.43 -15.01 1.51
C ARG A 66 1.00 -14.32 0.28
N TYR A 67 2.07 -14.86 -0.31
CA TYR A 67 2.61 -14.36 -1.58
C TYR A 67 1.52 -14.34 -2.65
N ARG A 68 0.77 -15.44 -2.82
CA ARG A 68 -0.33 -15.51 -3.79
C ARG A 68 -1.40 -14.45 -3.52
N ARG A 69 -1.84 -14.28 -2.26
CA ARG A 69 -2.83 -13.26 -1.88
C ARG A 69 -2.33 -11.84 -2.19
N VAL A 70 -1.08 -11.53 -1.84
CA VAL A 70 -0.47 -10.23 -2.12
C VAL A 70 -0.39 -9.98 -3.63
N MET A 71 0.05 -10.96 -4.42
CA MET A 71 0.16 -10.82 -5.88
C MET A 71 -1.21 -10.72 -6.57
N ASP A 72 -2.22 -11.43 -6.09
CA ASP A 72 -3.61 -11.27 -6.54
C ASP A 72 -4.12 -9.85 -6.28
N LEU A 73 -3.79 -9.27 -5.12
CA LEU A 73 -4.13 -7.90 -4.78
C LEU A 73 -3.34 -6.90 -5.65
N VAL A 74 -2.04 -7.11 -5.89
CA VAL A 74 -1.24 -6.30 -6.83
C VAL A 74 -1.89 -6.26 -8.21
N ARG A 75 -2.35 -7.40 -8.72
CA ARG A 75 -3.07 -7.48 -9.99
C ARG A 75 -4.35 -6.64 -9.97
N ARG A 76 -5.18 -6.76 -8.93
CA ARG A 76 -6.45 -6.02 -8.82
C ARG A 76 -6.23 -4.51 -8.70
N VAL A 77 -5.28 -4.07 -7.89
CA VAL A 77 -4.94 -2.65 -7.76
C VAL A 77 -4.35 -2.11 -9.07
N SER A 78 -3.53 -2.91 -9.77
CA SER A 78 -3.04 -2.54 -11.11
C SER A 78 -4.18 -2.34 -12.11
N GLN A 79 -5.19 -3.21 -12.09
CA GLN A 79 -6.40 -3.07 -12.92
C GLN A 79 -7.19 -1.81 -12.56
N PHE A 80 -7.39 -1.56 -11.27
CA PHE A 80 -8.02 -0.32 -10.79
C PHE A 80 -7.28 0.92 -11.30
N VAL A 81 -5.95 0.99 -11.12
CA VAL A 81 -5.16 2.13 -11.59
C VAL A 81 -5.27 2.28 -13.11
N SER A 82 -5.22 1.17 -13.85
CA SER A 82 -5.37 1.16 -15.31
C SER A 82 -6.72 1.72 -15.76
N THR A 83 -7.82 1.30 -15.13
CA THR A 83 -9.18 1.71 -15.51
C THR A 83 -9.45 3.16 -15.11
N GLN A 84 -9.09 3.53 -13.88
CA GLN A 84 -9.40 4.85 -13.31
C GLN A 84 -8.57 5.96 -13.92
N PHE A 85 -7.27 5.72 -14.14
CA PHE A 85 -6.34 6.78 -14.56
C PHE A 85 -5.88 6.65 -16.01
N ARG A 86 -6.17 5.52 -16.68
CA ARG A 86 -5.79 5.24 -18.08
C ARG A 86 -4.35 5.67 -18.39
N PRO A 87 -3.34 5.20 -17.64
CA PRO A 87 -1.95 5.51 -17.91
C PRO A 87 -1.48 4.81 -19.19
N ASP A 88 -0.43 5.33 -19.81
CA ASP A 88 0.23 4.67 -20.95
C ASP A 88 1.00 3.42 -20.50
N LYS A 89 1.52 3.42 -19.25
CA LYS A 89 2.25 2.30 -18.68
C LYS A 89 2.06 2.20 -17.16
N LEU A 90 2.06 0.97 -16.63
CA LEU A 90 2.22 0.74 -15.20
C LEU A 90 3.67 0.43 -14.83
N ASN A 91 4.14 1.00 -13.72
CA ASN A 91 5.35 0.57 -13.02
C ASN A 91 4.93 -0.10 -11.70
N VAL A 92 5.41 -1.32 -11.49
CA VAL A 92 5.15 -2.08 -10.26
C VAL A 92 6.48 -2.50 -9.67
N ALA A 93 6.72 -2.19 -8.39
CA ALA A 93 7.99 -2.51 -7.75
C ALA A 93 7.86 -2.65 -6.22
N CYS A 94 8.57 -3.63 -5.66
CA CYS A 94 8.80 -3.73 -4.22
C CYS A 94 10.23 -3.22 -3.97
N ILE A 95 10.36 -1.95 -3.57
CA ILE A 95 11.66 -1.30 -3.35
C ILE A 95 11.64 -0.68 -1.95
N GLY A 96 12.55 -1.11 -1.09
CA GLY A 96 12.55 -0.73 0.32
C GLY A 96 13.86 -0.13 0.82
N ASN A 97 14.67 0.46 -0.07
CA ASN A 97 16.06 0.83 0.26
C ASN A 97 16.17 1.71 1.53
N GLN A 98 15.26 2.66 1.70
CA GLN A 98 15.21 3.56 2.86
C GLN A 98 14.14 3.20 3.89
N VAL A 99 13.04 2.59 3.45
CA VAL A 99 11.94 2.14 4.32
C VAL A 99 11.82 0.63 4.16
N ARG A 100 12.30 -0.09 5.18
CA ARG A 100 12.45 -1.55 5.17
C ARG A 100 11.14 -2.31 5.26
N GLN A 101 10.13 -1.72 5.89
CA GLN A 101 8.80 -2.33 5.96
C GLN A 101 8.30 -2.62 4.55
N MET A 102 7.94 -3.88 4.28
CA MET A 102 7.49 -4.33 2.97
C MET A 102 6.36 -3.45 2.44
N HIS A 103 6.57 -2.91 1.23
CA HIS A 103 5.54 -2.19 0.51
C HIS A 103 5.78 -2.30 -0.99
N ILE A 104 4.69 -2.31 -1.74
CA ILE A 104 4.69 -2.48 -3.19
C ILE A 104 4.10 -1.23 -3.81
N HIS A 105 4.86 -0.60 -4.69
CA HIS A 105 4.43 0.54 -5.48
C HIS A 105 3.70 0.07 -6.73
N ILE A 106 2.55 0.68 -7.02
CA ILE A 106 1.84 0.58 -8.30
C ILE A 106 1.63 2.01 -8.79
N VAL A 107 2.26 2.34 -9.92
CA VAL A 107 2.33 3.70 -10.44
C VAL A 107 1.84 3.74 -11.88
N GLY A 108 0.81 4.54 -12.14
CA GLY A 108 0.42 4.94 -13.49
C GLY A 108 1.41 5.96 -14.05
N ARG A 109 1.94 5.68 -15.24
CA ARG A 109 2.92 6.50 -15.96
C ARG A 109 2.32 6.98 -17.26
N ARG A 110 2.68 8.19 -17.66
CA ARG A 110 2.30 8.77 -18.95
C ARG A 110 3.54 9.29 -19.67
N GLU A 111 3.54 9.20 -20.99
CA GLU A 111 4.56 9.88 -21.77
C GLU A 111 4.52 11.38 -21.48
N GLY A 112 5.67 11.96 -21.18
CA GLY A 112 5.78 13.38 -20.79
C GLY A 112 5.44 13.68 -19.33
N ASP A 113 5.15 12.67 -18.49
CA ASP A 113 5.12 12.90 -17.04
C ASP A 113 6.50 13.40 -16.52
N PRO A 114 6.57 14.10 -15.38
CA PRO A 114 7.81 14.74 -14.91
C PRO A 114 8.97 13.78 -14.60
N ALA A 115 8.74 12.47 -14.66
CA ALA A 115 9.76 11.45 -14.45
C ALA A 115 10.05 10.64 -15.72
N TRP A 116 9.32 10.83 -16.82
CA TRP A 116 9.44 10.03 -18.04
C TRP A 116 10.74 10.35 -18.81
N PRO A 117 11.45 9.35 -19.38
CA PRO A 117 11.23 7.90 -19.31
C PRO A 117 11.89 7.22 -18.10
N GLY A 118 12.48 8.01 -17.19
CA GLY A 118 13.10 7.54 -15.96
C GLY A 118 12.09 7.06 -14.91
N THR A 119 12.61 6.83 -13.70
CA THR A 119 11.82 6.32 -12.58
C THR A 119 11.26 7.45 -11.72
N VAL A 120 10.04 7.27 -11.21
CA VAL A 120 9.37 8.27 -10.36
C VAL A 120 10.12 8.57 -9.06
N TRP A 121 10.90 7.61 -8.57
CA TRP A 121 11.67 7.75 -7.33
C TRP A 121 12.82 8.77 -7.45
N ALA A 122 13.27 9.09 -8.66
CA ALA A 122 14.37 10.02 -8.92
C ALA A 122 13.93 11.45 -9.31
N SER A 123 12.66 11.65 -9.67
CA SER A 123 12.17 12.92 -10.25
C SER A 123 12.12 14.08 -9.24
N GLY A 124 11.93 13.82 -7.95
CA GLY A 124 11.78 14.85 -6.92
C GLY A 124 10.50 15.70 -7.00
N ALA A 125 9.78 15.65 -8.13
CA ALA A 125 8.55 16.39 -8.38
C ALA A 125 7.42 15.95 -7.45
N LYS A 126 6.71 16.94 -6.88
CA LYS A 126 5.60 16.73 -5.96
C LYS A 126 4.49 17.74 -6.24
N SER A 127 3.26 17.24 -6.30
CA SER A 127 2.05 18.07 -6.28
C SER A 127 0.99 17.33 -5.46
N PRO A 128 0.43 17.88 -4.37
CA PRO A 128 -0.59 17.18 -3.59
C PRO A 128 -1.86 16.97 -4.42
N TRP A 129 -2.66 15.96 -4.07
CA TRP A 129 -3.98 15.82 -4.67
C TRP A 129 -4.91 16.95 -4.20
N PRO A 130 -5.72 17.53 -5.09
CA PRO A 130 -6.86 18.33 -4.66
C PRO A 130 -7.75 17.50 -3.72
N PRO A 131 -8.24 18.04 -2.59
CA PRO A 131 -8.97 17.26 -1.60
C PRO A 131 -10.16 16.49 -2.16
N GLU A 132 -10.95 17.11 -3.03
CA GLU A 132 -12.13 16.48 -3.67
C GLU A 132 -11.72 15.31 -4.56
N GLU A 133 -10.63 15.44 -5.30
CA GLU A 133 -10.12 14.38 -6.17
C GLU A 133 -9.54 13.22 -5.36
N ALA A 134 -8.83 13.51 -4.26
CA ALA A 134 -8.36 12.50 -3.32
C ALA A 134 -9.53 11.69 -2.73
N GLU A 135 -10.61 12.36 -2.32
CA GLU A 135 -11.82 11.69 -1.82
C GLU A 135 -12.56 10.89 -2.89
N ARG A 136 -12.63 11.40 -4.14
CA ARG A 136 -13.19 10.66 -5.27
C ARG A 136 -12.42 9.36 -5.52
N ILE A 137 -11.09 9.43 -5.56
CA ILE A 137 -10.23 8.25 -5.72
C ILE A 137 -10.41 7.29 -4.54
N ARG A 138 -10.50 7.81 -3.32
CA ARG A 138 -10.73 7.02 -2.11
C ARG A 138 -12.05 6.25 -2.17
N GLY A 139 -13.13 6.91 -2.57
CA GLY A 139 -14.45 6.30 -2.76
C GLY A 139 -14.40 5.17 -3.80
N ALA A 140 -13.90 5.46 -5.00
CA ALA A 140 -13.78 4.47 -6.08
C ALA A 140 -12.92 3.27 -5.67
N ALA A 141 -11.77 3.52 -5.01
CA ALA A 141 -10.90 2.45 -4.52
C ALA A 141 -11.61 1.56 -3.50
N ARG A 142 -12.36 2.15 -2.56
CA ARG A 142 -13.08 1.38 -1.53
C ARG A 142 -14.15 0.47 -2.13
N GLU A 143 -14.89 0.98 -3.11
CA GLU A 143 -15.94 0.22 -3.78
C GLU A 143 -15.35 -0.89 -4.67
N GLU A 144 -14.51 -0.53 -5.66
CA GLU A 144 -14.04 -1.47 -6.68
C GLU A 144 -13.05 -2.50 -6.14
N LEU A 145 -12.26 -2.13 -5.13
CA LEU A 145 -11.30 -3.05 -4.51
C LEU A 145 -11.88 -3.72 -3.27
N GLU A 146 -13.14 -3.47 -2.90
CA GLU A 146 -13.81 -4.03 -1.72
C GLU A 146 -13.00 -3.78 -0.44
N LEU A 147 -12.50 -2.55 -0.25
CA LEU A 147 -11.65 -2.23 0.89
C LEU A 147 -12.48 -2.08 2.15
N LYS A 148 -12.03 -2.73 3.22
CA LYS A 148 -12.59 -2.55 4.55
C LYS A 148 -12.01 -1.29 5.17
N LEU A 149 -12.86 -0.57 5.89
CA LEU A 149 -12.38 0.40 6.84
C LEU A 149 -11.90 -0.36 8.09
N ASP A 150 -10.84 0.12 8.74
CA ASP A 150 -10.58 -0.33 10.10
C ASP A 150 -11.84 -0.03 10.93
N PRO A 151 -12.23 -0.93 11.85
CA PRO A 151 -13.21 -0.55 12.86
C PRO A 151 -12.67 0.68 13.56
N ASN A 152 -13.45 1.76 13.54
CA ASN A 152 -13.11 3.06 14.10
C ASN A 152 -12.39 2.89 15.47
N PRO A 153 -11.18 3.43 15.69
CA PRO A 153 -10.53 3.41 17.02
C PRO A 153 -11.40 4.03 18.12
N GLU A 154 -12.34 4.92 17.77
CA GLU A 154 -13.30 5.47 18.73
C GLU A 154 -14.33 4.43 19.23
N SER A 155 -14.47 3.28 18.57
CA SER A 155 -15.25 2.15 19.09
C SER A 155 -14.48 1.29 20.10
N MET A 156 -13.19 1.59 20.33
CA MET A 156 -12.33 0.93 21.33
C MET A 156 -12.02 1.82 22.55
N MET A 157 -12.62 3.00 22.62
CA MET A 157 -12.57 3.87 23.80
C MET A 157 -13.98 4.05 24.35
N HIS A 158 -14.26 3.31 25.43
CA HIS A 158 -14.97 3.92 26.55
C HIS A 158 -14.19 5.11 27.07
#